data_AF-A0A1W1HR19-F1
#
_entry.id   AF-A0A1W1HR19-F1
#
_cell.length_a   1.000
_cell.length_b   1.000
_cell.length_c   1.000
_cell.angle_alpha   90.00
_cell.angle_beta   90.00
_cell.angle_gamma   90.00
#
_symmetry.space_group_name_H-M   'P 1'
#
loop_
_entity.id
_entity.type
_entity.pdbx_description
1 polymer ?
#
loop_
_entity_poly.entity_id
_entity_poly.type
_entity_poly.pdbx_seq_one_letter_code
_entity_poly.pdbx_strand_id
1 'polypeptide(L)' 'MAKKPVGESDEVRLKKKIAVRVTKEAKLSGDPAARSLHKRLKRVQRKRRALALRKKHAAGNQTEAKS' A
#
# COMPACT_ATOMS: atom_id res chain seq x y z
N MET A 1 3.38 -20.51 -6.93
CA MET A 1 3.09 -19.15 -6.44
C MET A 1 1.63 -18.83 -6.69
N ALA A 2 0.76 -18.97 -5.68
CA ALA A 2 -0.68 -18.75 -5.83
C ALA A 2 -0.96 -17.36 -6.42
N LYS A 3 -1.65 -17.34 -7.56
CA LYS A 3 -2.03 -16.11 -8.28
C LYS A 3 -2.84 -15.24 -7.33
N LYS A 4 -2.39 -14.00 -7.12
CA LYS A 4 -3.13 -13.03 -6.29
C LYS A 4 -4.50 -12.81 -6.95
N PRO A 5 -5.61 -12.82 -6.18
CA PRO A 5 -6.94 -12.56 -6.73
C PRO A 5 -6.93 -11.21 -7.45
N VAL A 6 -7.36 -11.23 -8.72
CA VAL A 6 -7.18 -10.19 -9.73
C VAL A 6 -7.98 -8.91 -9.46
N GLY A 7 -8.91 -8.93 -8.48
CA GLY A 7 -9.82 -7.81 -8.23
C GLY A 7 -9.44 -6.86 -7.08
N GLU A 8 -8.59 -7.26 -6.13
CA GLU A 8 -8.33 -6.43 -4.93
C GLU A 8 -6.92 -5.86 -4.90
N SER A 9 -6.82 -4.54 -4.76
CA SER A 9 -5.54 -3.84 -4.54
C SER A 9 -4.80 -4.43 -3.33
N ASP A 10 -3.49 -4.61 -3.48
CA ASP A 10 -2.60 -5.07 -2.40
C ASP A 10 -2.77 -4.24 -1.11
N GLU A 11 -3.13 -2.96 -1.22
CA GLU A 11 -3.42 -2.09 -0.07
C GLU A 11 -4.66 -2.55 0.71
N VAL A 12 -5.75 -2.87 0.00
CA VAL A 12 -7.03 -3.30 0.61
C VAL A 12 -6.86 -4.64 1.31
N ARG A 13 -6.19 -5.59 0.65
CA ARG A 13 -5.92 -6.91 1.23
C ARG A 13 -5.07 -6.82 2.49
N LEU A 14 -4.05 -5.94 2.52
CA LEU A 14 -3.22 -5.73 3.71
C LEU A 14 -4.00 -5.08 4.84
N LYS A 15 -4.86 -4.09 4.55
CA LYS A 15 -5.75 -3.48 5.56
C LYS A 15 -6.69 -4.51 6.17
N LYS A 16 -7.37 -5.33 5.34
CA LYS A 16 -8.23 -6.42 5.80
C LYS A 16 -7.45 -7.40 6.70
N LYS A 17 -6.24 -7.81 6.29
CA LYS A 17 -5.40 -8.75 7.06
C LYS A 17 -4.94 -8.18 8.39
N ILE A 18 -4.65 -6.88 8.45
CA ILE A 18 -4.32 -6.18 9.70
C ILE A 18 -5.57 -6.12 10.59
N ALA A 19 -6.71 -5.68 10.05
CA ALA A 19 -7.95 -5.56 10.81
C ALA A 19 -8.35 -6.90 11.45
N VAL A 20 -8.36 -8.00 10.67
CA VAL A 20 -8.67 -9.35 11.18
C VAL A 20 -7.72 -9.79 12.29
N ARG A 21 -6.44 -9.40 12.23
CA ARG A 21 -5.47 -9.74 13.27
C ARG A 21 -5.64 -8.88 14.52
N VAL A 22 -5.89 -7.59 14.36
CA VAL A 22 -6.11 -6.66 15.47
C VAL A 22 -7.37 -7.05 16.27
N THR A 23 -8.44 -7.49 15.58
CA THR A 23 -9.67 -7.94 16.24
C THR A 23 -9.53 -9.31 16.92
N LYS A 24 -8.66 -10.19 16.40
CA LYS A 24 -8.41 -11.51 16.99
C LYS A 24 -7.45 -11.48 18.17
N GLU A 25 -6.50 -10.55 18.16
CA GLU A 25 -5.46 -10.47 19.17
C GLU A 25 -5.32 -9.00 19.61
N ALA A 26 -6.16 -8.62 20.57
CA ALA A 26 -6.41 -7.23 20.99
C ALA A 26 -5.20 -6.47 21.58
N LYS A 27 -3.97 -7.00 21.54
CA LYS A 27 -2.76 -6.37 22.11
C LYS A 27 -1.49 -6.73 21.33
N LEU A 28 -1.36 -6.30 20.09
CA LEU A 28 -0.19 -6.65 19.26
C LEU A 28 0.63 -5.45 18.76
N SER A 29 0.84 -4.43 19.58
CA SER A 29 1.95 -3.48 19.29
C SER A 29 3.31 -4.20 19.28
N GLY A 30 3.40 -5.37 19.93
CA GLY A 30 4.59 -6.21 20.03
C GLY A 30 4.73 -7.36 19.01
N ASP A 31 3.68 -7.83 18.32
CA ASP A 31 3.80 -9.03 17.46
C ASP A 31 4.69 -8.75 16.23
N PRO A 32 5.78 -9.54 16.03
CA PRO A 32 6.64 -9.41 14.85
C PRO A 32 5.86 -9.57 13.53
N ALA A 33 4.83 -10.41 13.49
CA ALA A 33 4.06 -10.63 12.27
C ALA A 33 3.08 -9.46 11.99
N ALA A 34 2.45 -8.87 13.01
CA ALA A 34 1.71 -7.61 12.88
C ALA A 34 2.62 -6.45 12.41
N ARG A 35 3.82 -6.33 12.99
CA ARG A 35 4.84 -5.35 12.55
C ARG A 35 5.24 -5.56 11.09
N SER A 36 5.42 -6.80 10.65
CA SER A 36 5.72 -7.13 9.26
C SER A 36 4.60 -6.70 8.29
N LEU A 37 3.34 -6.94 8.66
CA LEU A 37 2.17 -6.51 7.87
C LEU A 37 2.08 -4.99 7.76
N HIS A 38 2.26 -4.25 8.87
CA HIS A 38 2.29 -2.79 8.85
C HIS A 38 3.42 -2.24 7.96
N LYS A 39 4.63 -2.81 8.06
CA LYS A 39 5.75 -2.45 7.19
C LYS A 39 5.42 -2.67 5.72
N ARG A 40 4.78 -3.80 5.39
CA ARG A 40 4.36 -4.11 4.01
C ARG A 40 3.30 -3.11 3.50
N LEU A 41 2.31 -2.76 4.33
CA LEU A 41 1.32 -1.74 4.00
C LEU A 41 1.96 -0.39 3.70
N LYS A 42 2.87 0.07 4.56
CA LYS A 42 3.61 1.34 4.34
C LYS A 42 4.44 1.32 3.06
N ARG A 43 5.08 0.19 2.71
CA ARG A 43 5.81 0.06 1.42
C ARG A 43 4.89 0.20 0.21
N VAL A 44 3.70 -0.42 0.24
CA VAL A 44 2.70 -0.31 -0.84
C VAL A 44 2.21 1.13 -0.97
N GLN A 45 1.89 1.78 0.15
CA GLN A 45 1.48 3.20 0.16
C GLN A 45 2.57 4.12 -0.40
N ARG A 46 3.85 3.90 -0.04
CA ARG A 46 4.97 4.67 -0.60
C ARG A 46 5.09 4.48 -2.12
N LYS A 47 4.98 3.25 -2.62
CA LYS A 47 4.98 2.99 -4.07
C LYS A 47 3.83 3.71 -4.77
N ARG A 48 2.62 3.67 -4.21
CA ARG A 48 1.45 4.40 -4.75
C ARG A 48 1.71 5.90 -4.81
N ARG A 49 2.25 6.50 -3.74
CA ARG A 49 2.60 7.94 -3.72
C ARG A 49 3.66 8.29 -4.75
N ALA A 50 4.72 7.49 -4.86
CA ALA A 50 5.79 7.72 -5.84
C ALA A 50 5.24 7.67 -7.28
N LEU A 51 4.36 6.71 -7.60
CA LEU A 51 3.70 6.66 -8.91
C LEU A 51 2.78 7.86 -9.14
N ALA A 52 2.02 8.29 -8.13
CA ALA A 52 1.18 9.48 -8.23
C ALA A 52 2.00 10.75 -8.47
N LEU A 53 3.12 10.92 -7.76
CA LEU A 53 4.05 12.04 -7.96
C LEU A 53 4.66 12.00 -9.36
N ARG A 54 5.14 10.84 -9.82
CA ARG A 54 5.65 10.68 -11.19
C ARG A 54 4.63 11.08 -12.25
N LYS A 55 3.37 10.66 -12.09
CA LYS A 55 2.28 11.06 -12.99
C LYS A 55 2.03 12.57 -12.95
N LYS A 56 2.04 13.18 -11.76
CA LYS A 56 1.91 14.64 -11.61
C LYS A 56 3.05 15.39 -12.29
N HIS A 57 4.30 14.98 -12.09
CA HIS A 57 5.46 15.59 -12.75
C HIS A 57 5.40 15.42 -14.27
N ALA A 58 5.04 14.22 -14.77
CA ALA A 58 4.89 14.00 -16.20
C ALA A 58 3.78 14.89 -16.80
N ALA A 59 2.66 15.07 -16.09
CA ALA A 59 1.58 15.97 -16.51
C ALA A 59 2.01 17.45 -16.49
N GLY A 60 2.73 17.89 -15.45
CA GLY A 60 3.26 19.26 -15.37
C GLY A 60 4.30 19.57 -16.46
N ASN A 61 5.17 18.61 -16.77
CA ASN A 61 6.14 18.75 -17.86
C ASN A 61 5.47 18.74 -19.24
N GLN A 62 4.32 18.05 -19.41
CA GLN A 62 3.55 18.10 -20.66
C GLN A 62 2.83 19.44 -20.87
N THR A 63 2.50 20.15 -19.80
CA THR A 63 1.96 21.51 -19.91
C THR A 63 3.05 22.55 -20.19
N GLU A 64 4.26 22.39 -19.62
CA GLU A 64 5.40 23.29 -19.88
C GLU A 64 6.07 23.03 -21.25
N ALA A 65 6.04 21.81 -21.77
CA ALA A 65 6.61 21.50 -23.09
C ALA A 65 5.66 21.86 -24.27
N LYS A 66 4.45 22.33 -23.99
CA LYS A 66 3.44 22.73 -24.99
C LYS A 66 3.17 24.24 -25.01
N SER A 67 3.88 25.02 -24.21
CA SER A 67 3.88 26.48 -24.19
C SER A 67 5.09 27.04 -24.92
#